data_AF-B4VNJ5-F1
#
_entry.id   AF-B4VNJ5-F1
#
_cell.length_a   1.000
_cell.length_b   1.000
_cell.length_c   1.000
_cell.angle_alpha   90.00
_cell.angle_beta   90.00
_cell.angle_gamma   90.00
#
_symmetry.space_group_name_H-M   'P 1'
#
loop_
_entity.id
_entity.type
_entity.pdbx_description
1 polymer ?
#
loop_
_entity_poly.entity_id
_entity_poly.type
_entity_poly.pdbx_seq_one_letter_code
_entity_poly.pdbx_strand_id
1 'polypeptide(L)'
;MLMLILRKEQIEVFARERRRLFEKKVLAKVRELAPTACVPYEPSRLPELIHNSINRAKTFGLTTESQMMKFIAVTLALSESFDELPRYAWAKEILEIQQFKADERIKLLCEVVSQDLPEQTS
;
A
#
# COMPACT_ATOMS: atom_id res chain seq x y z
N MET A 1 -6.90 29.27 32.77
CA MET A 1 -5.97 28.55 31.86
C MET A 1 -6.77 27.48 31.14
N LEU A 2 -6.95 27.58 29.82
CA LEU A 2 -7.72 26.60 29.03
C LEU A 2 -6.82 25.42 28.70
N MET A 3 -7.05 24.29 29.38
CA MET A 3 -6.27 23.06 29.20
C MET A 3 -6.91 22.25 28.06
N LEU A 4 -6.19 22.05 26.95
CA LEU A 4 -6.62 21.22 25.83
C LEU A 4 -6.59 19.73 26.25
N ILE A 5 -7.68 19.25 26.85
CA ILE A 5 -7.88 17.82 27.08
C ILE A 5 -8.30 17.21 25.75
N LEU A 6 -7.34 16.70 24.95
CA LEU A 6 -7.65 15.92 23.75
C LEU A 6 -8.38 14.63 24.16
N ARG A 7 -9.68 14.56 23.89
CA ARG A 7 -10.47 13.35 24.16
C ARG A 7 -10.15 12.28 23.11
N LYS A 8 -10.07 11.01 23.53
CA LYS A 8 -9.81 9.86 22.63
C LYS A 8 -10.73 9.84 21.42
N GLU A 9 -12.00 10.17 21.63
CA GLU A 9 -13.03 10.29 20.58
C GLU A 9 -12.64 11.29 19.47
N GLN A 10 -12.03 12.42 19.83
CA GLN A 10 -11.57 13.43 18.86
C GLN A 10 -10.37 12.91 18.07
N ILE A 11 -9.43 12.21 18.73
CA ILE A 11 -8.27 11.58 18.07
C ILE A 11 -8.74 10.55 17.04
N GLU A 12 -9.75 9.74 17.35
CA GLU A 12 -10.30 8.73 16.45
C GLU A 12 -11.02 9.35 15.24
N VAL A 13 -11.76 10.45 15.43
CA VAL A 13 -12.35 11.20 14.31
C VAL A 13 -11.25 11.76 13.40
N PHE A 14 -10.20 12.38 13.97
CA PHE A 14 -9.07 12.87 13.17
C PHE A 14 -8.32 11.74 12.45
N ALA A 15 -8.12 10.60 13.10
CA ALA A 15 -7.46 9.44 12.49
C ALA A 15 -8.26 8.87 11.32
N ARG A 16 -9.59 8.79 11.45
CA ARG A 16 -10.49 8.38 10.37
C ARG A 16 -10.45 9.33 9.19
N GLU A 17 -10.55 10.63 9.43
CA GLU A 17 -10.49 11.62 8.34
C GLU A 17 -9.12 11.64 7.65
N ARG A 18 -8.01 11.56 8.41
CA ARG A 18 -6.67 11.44 7.82
C ARG A 18 -6.54 10.20 6.93
N ARG A 19 -7.04 9.04 7.40
CA ARG A 19 -7.04 7.81 6.59
C ARG A 19 -7.85 7.99 5.30
N ARG A 20 -9.06 8.56 5.40
CA ARG A 20 -9.93 8.81 4.26
C ARG A 20 -9.28 9.75 3.23
N LEU A 21 -8.64 10.81 3.69
CA LEU A 21 -7.91 11.74 2.81
C LEU A 21 -6.71 11.06 2.15
N PHE A 22 -5.99 10.22 2.89
CA PHE A 22 -4.90 9.43 2.34
C PHE A 22 -5.37 8.45 1.26
N GLU A 23 -6.41 7.64 1.53
CA GLU A 23 -6.99 6.72 0.54
C GLU A 23 -7.45 7.44 -0.73
N LYS A 24 -8.08 8.63 -0.59
CA LYS A 24 -8.43 9.48 -1.75
C LYS A 24 -7.21 9.94 -2.53
N LYS A 25 -6.15 10.39 -1.84
CA LYS A 25 -4.89 10.83 -2.45
C LYS A 25 -4.20 9.69 -3.21
N VAL A 26 -4.15 8.50 -2.62
CA VAL A 26 -3.63 7.29 -3.24
C VAL A 26 -4.42 6.96 -4.50
N LEU A 27 -5.76 6.91 -4.41
CA LEU A 27 -6.64 6.60 -5.53
C LEU A 27 -6.42 7.57 -6.70
N ALA A 28 -6.32 8.87 -6.41
CA ALA A 28 -6.02 9.87 -7.43
C ALA A 28 -4.65 9.62 -8.06
N LYS A 29 -3.61 9.34 -7.26
CA LYS A 29 -2.26 9.14 -7.76
C LYS A 29 -2.10 7.86 -8.57
N VAL A 30 -2.76 6.78 -8.16
CA VAL A 30 -2.78 5.51 -8.89
C VAL A 30 -3.44 5.67 -10.25
N ARG A 31 -4.57 6.38 -10.33
CA ARG A 31 -5.24 6.71 -11.61
C ARG A 31 -4.41 7.59 -12.52
N GLU A 32 -3.64 8.52 -11.95
CA GLU A 32 -2.75 9.43 -12.69
C GLU A 32 -1.51 8.69 -13.24
N LEU A 33 -0.85 7.88 -12.41
CA LEU A 33 0.44 7.26 -12.74
C LEU A 33 0.31 5.93 -13.49
N ALA A 34 -0.77 5.17 -13.25
CA ALA A 34 -0.94 3.83 -13.79
C ALA A 34 -2.40 3.61 -14.26
N PRO A 35 -2.88 4.41 -15.23
CA PRO A 35 -4.25 4.31 -15.71
C PRO A 35 -4.56 2.91 -16.25
N THR A 36 -3.63 2.28 -16.98
CA THR A 36 -3.79 0.93 -17.53
C THR A 36 -3.97 -0.14 -16.44
N ALA A 37 -3.25 -0.01 -15.32
CA ALA A 37 -3.41 -0.91 -14.17
C ALA A 37 -4.77 -0.73 -13.49
N CYS A 38 -5.47 0.40 -13.70
CA CYS A 38 -6.80 0.65 -13.16
C CYS A 38 -7.94 0.10 -14.05
N VAL A 39 -7.69 -0.10 -15.35
CA VAL A 39 -8.72 -0.53 -16.33
C VAL A 39 -9.43 -1.84 -15.95
N PRO A 40 -8.74 -2.87 -15.39
CA PRO A 40 -9.39 -4.12 -15.01
C PRO A 40 -10.35 -4.00 -13.82
N TYR A 41 -10.35 -2.85 -13.13
CA TYR A 41 -11.09 -2.66 -11.89
C TYR A 41 -12.38 -1.89 -12.13
N GLU A 42 -13.50 -2.50 -11.73
CA GLU A 42 -14.77 -1.79 -11.60
C GLU A 42 -14.61 -0.57 -10.65
N PRO A 43 -15.38 0.52 -10.84
CA PRO A 43 -15.22 1.77 -10.09
C PRO A 43 -15.25 1.62 -8.55
N SER A 44 -15.95 0.62 -8.05
CA SER A 44 -16.07 0.28 -6.62
C SER A 44 -14.91 -0.57 -6.09
N ARG A 45 -14.25 -1.34 -6.95
CA ARG A 45 -13.27 -2.37 -6.55
C ARG A 45 -11.88 -1.79 -6.30
N LEU A 46 -11.48 -0.75 -7.03
CA LEU A 46 -10.19 -0.09 -6.83
C LEU A 46 -10.06 0.60 -5.44
N PRO A 47 -11.07 1.35 -4.94
CA PRO A 47 -11.05 1.85 -3.56
C PRO A 47 -10.92 0.74 -2.51
N GLU A 48 -11.61 -0.39 -2.71
CA GLU A 48 -11.56 -1.54 -1.79
C GLU A 48 -10.17 -2.19 -1.79
N LEU A 49 -9.58 -2.39 -2.97
CA LEU A 49 -8.18 -2.86 -3.11
C LEU A 49 -7.23 -1.95 -2.34
N ILE A 50 -7.33 -0.63 -2.50
CA ILE A 50 -6.45 0.33 -1.81
C ILE A 50 -6.62 0.21 -0.30
N HIS A 51 -7.87 0.15 0.18
CA HIS A 51 -8.15 0.00 1.60
C HIS A 51 -7.53 -1.28 2.17
N ASN A 52 -7.74 -2.41 1.49
CA ASN A 52 -7.21 -3.72 1.89
C ASN A 52 -5.68 -3.73 1.86
N SER A 53 -5.07 -3.16 0.82
CA SER A 53 -3.62 -3.03 0.69
C SER A 53 -3.01 -2.23 1.82
N ILE A 54 -3.65 -1.14 2.25
CA ILE A 54 -3.19 -0.32 3.38
C ILE A 54 -3.25 -1.11 4.69
N ASN A 55 -4.30 -1.91 4.89
CA ASN A 55 -4.43 -2.73 6.09
C ASN A 55 -3.39 -3.86 6.11
N ARG A 56 -3.12 -4.51 4.96
CA ARG A 56 -2.10 -5.55 4.82
C ARG A 56 -0.68 -4.99 4.97
N ALA A 57 -0.37 -3.85 4.36
CA ALA A 57 0.92 -3.18 4.55
C ALA A 57 1.25 -2.95 6.04
N LYS A 58 0.25 -2.60 6.86
CA LYS A 58 0.43 -2.39 8.30
C LYS A 58 0.80 -3.66 9.06
N THR A 59 0.38 -4.85 8.63
CA THR A 59 0.76 -6.11 9.30
C THR A 59 2.26 -6.39 9.18
N PHE A 60 2.90 -5.84 8.14
CA PHE A 60 4.36 -5.89 7.96
C PHE A 60 5.10 -4.71 8.62
N GLY A 61 4.40 -3.86 9.37
CA GLY A 61 4.98 -2.67 10.01
C GLY A 61 5.24 -1.51 9.04
N LEU A 62 4.61 -1.50 7.87
CA LEU A 62 4.66 -0.38 6.94
C LEU A 62 3.69 0.71 7.40
N THR A 63 4.22 1.83 7.87
CA THR A 63 3.44 2.87 8.57
C THR A 63 3.49 4.23 7.91
N THR A 64 4.41 4.46 6.96
CA THR A 64 4.50 5.74 6.23
C THR A 64 3.71 5.72 4.93
N GLU A 65 3.26 6.89 4.47
CA GLU A 65 2.57 7.02 3.17
C GLU A 65 3.42 6.48 2.00
N SER A 66 4.74 6.71 2.04
CA SER A 66 5.67 6.24 1.00
C SER A 66 5.74 4.72 0.94
N GLN A 67 5.81 4.05 2.10
CA GLN A 67 5.83 2.59 2.17
C GLN A 67 4.51 2.00 1.67
N MET A 68 3.37 2.58 2.08
CA MET A 68 2.05 2.13 1.65
C MET A 68 1.86 2.30 0.13
N MET A 69 2.27 3.43 -0.45
CA MET A 69 2.21 3.65 -1.89
C MET A 69 3.00 2.59 -2.67
N LYS A 70 4.20 2.24 -2.21
CA LYS A 70 5.02 1.18 -2.83
C LYS A 70 4.35 -0.19 -2.72
N PHE A 71 3.79 -0.52 -1.56
CA PHE A 71 3.07 -1.79 -1.37
C PHE A 71 1.86 -1.90 -2.31
N ILE A 72 1.09 -0.81 -2.45
CA ILE A 72 -0.04 -0.75 -3.38
C ILE A 72 0.42 -0.91 -4.84
N ALA A 73 1.55 -0.29 -5.22
CA ALA A 73 2.11 -0.46 -6.56
C ALA A 73 2.45 -1.93 -6.84
N VAL A 74 3.08 -2.62 -5.88
CA VAL A 74 3.37 -4.06 -6.00
C VAL A 74 2.09 -4.89 -6.06
N THR A 75 1.06 -4.53 -5.29
CA THR A 75 -0.26 -5.18 -5.32
C THR A 75 -0.90 -5.09 -6.70
N LEU A 76 -0.83 -3.92 -7.35
CA LEU A 76 -1.36 -3.72 -8.70
C LEU A 76 -0.52 -4.44 -9.76
N ALA A 77 0.79 -4.56 -9.56
CA ALA A 77 1.72 -5.20 -10.49
C ALA A 77 1.64 -6.73 -10.48
N LEU A 78 1.51 -7.34 -9.31
CA LEU A 78 1.51 -8.80 -9.15
C LEU A 78 0.10 -9.36 -9.00
N SER A 79 -0.55 -9.06 -7.88
CA SER A 79 -1.88 -9.55 -7.50
C SER A 79 -2.35 -8.87 -6.21
N GLU A 80 -3.66 -8.76 -6.01
CA GLU A 80 -4.29 -8.24 -4.77
C GLU A 80 -3.79 -8.90 -3.49
N SER A 81 -3.46 -10.20 -3.58
CA SER A 81 -3.05 -11.04 -2.46
C SER A 81 -1.63 -11.60 -2.64
N PHE A 82 -0.75 -10.88 -3.34
CA PHE A 82 0.58 -11.40 -3.71
C PHE A 82 1.34 -12.01 -2.51
N ASP A 83 1.35 -11.34 -1.36
CA ASP A 83 2.03 -11.75 -0.12
C ASP A 83 1.42 -12.97 0.57
N GLU A 84 0.32 -13.53 0.05
CA GLU A 84 -0.27 -14.80 0.52
C GLU A 84 -0.18 -15.92 -0.52
N LEU A 85 0.17 -15.60 -1.77
CA LEU A 85 0.19 -16.57 -2.86
C LEU A 85 1.51 -17.36 -2.88
N PRO A 86 1.49 -18.71 -2.98
CA PRO A 86 2.70 -19.52 -3.04
C PRO A 86 3.67 -19.12 -4.16
N ARG A 87 3.15 -18.65 -5.29
CA ARG A 87 3.96 -18.17 -6.44
C ARG A 87 4.82 -16.94 -6.08
N TYR A 88 4.43 -16.16 -5.09
CA TYR A 88 5.13 -14.96 -4.64
C TYR A 88 5.62 -15.09 -3.19
N ALA A 89 5.92 -16.30 -2.73
CA ALA A 89 6.44 -16.53 -1.38
C ALA A 89 7.67 -15.65 -1.05
N TRP A 90 8.54 -15.42 -2.04
CA TRP A 90 9.69 -14.52 -1.96
C TRP A 90 9.32 -13.09 -1.53
N ALA A 91 8.14 -12.59 -1.92
CA ALA A 91 7.70 -11.24 -1.60
C ALA A 91 7.38 -11.11 -0.10
N LYS A 92 6.73 -12.13 0.45
CA LYS A 92 6.46 -12.23 1.89
C LYS A 92 7.77 -12.37 2.66
N GLU A 93 8.69 -13.21 2.20
CA GLU A 93 10.00 -13.39 2.82
C GLU A 93 10.76 -12.07 2.92
N ILE A 94 10.79 -11.25 1.84
CA ILE A 94 11.39 -9.91 1.84
C ILE A 94 10.71 -9.00 2.86
N LEU A 95 9.38 -9.02 2.92
CA LEU A 95 8.61 -8.22 3.87
C LEU A 95 8.79 -8.65 5.32
N GLU A 96 9.34 -9.84 5.61
CA GLU A 96 9.53 -10.36 6.96
C GLU A 96 11.01 -10.37 7.42
N ILE A 97 11.95 -9.90 6.59
CA ILE A 97 13.39 -9.79 6.93
C ILE A 97 13.60 -8.91 8.15
N GLN A 98 13.91 -9.52 9.29
CA GLN A 98 14.07 -8.82 10.57
C GLN A 98 15.31 -7.92 10.62
N GLN A 99 16.33 -8.21 9.79
CA GLN A 99 17.55 -7.39 9.73
C GLN A 99 17.32 -6.05 9.04
N PHE A 100 16.24 -5.89 8.28
CA PHE A 100 15.95 -4.71 7.48
C PHE A 100 14.84 -3.85 8.07
N LYS A 101 15.02 -2.54 7.99
CA LYS A 101 13.97 -1.57 8.31
C LYS A 101 12.83 -1.67 7.28
N ALA A 102 11.65 -1.17 7.66
CA ALA A 102 10.48 -1.13 6.78
C ALA A 102 10.77 -0.51 5.40
N ASP A 103 11.53 0.59 5.35
CA ASP A 103 11.89 1.24 4.10
C ASP A 103 12.84 0.41 3.22
N GLU A 104 13.74 -0.36 3.84
CA GLU A 104 14.69 -1.22 3.13
C GLU A 104 13.97 -2.43 2.54
N ARG A 105 13.09 -3.08 3.31
CA ARG A 105 12.26 -4.19 2.86
C ARG A 105 11.38 -3.82 1.67
N ILE A 106 10.64 -2.70 1.78
CA ILE A 106 9.74 -2.29 0.69
C ILE A 106 10.49 -1.82 -0.55
N LYS A 107 11.68 -1.22 -0.37
CA LYS A 107 12.54 -0.84 -1.50
C LYS A 107 13.04 -2.08 -2.24
N LEU A 108 13.57 -3.07 -1.52
CA LEU A 108 14.02 -4.32 -2.10
C LEU A 108 12.87 -5.04 -2.83
N LEU A 109 11.68 -5.07 -2.24
CA LEU A 109 10.50 -5.65 -2.88
C LEU A 109 10.22 -4.98 -4.24
N CYS A 110 10.22 -3.64 -4.30
CA CYS A 110 10.03 -2.92 -5.56
C CYS A 110 11.13 -3.20 -6.59
N GLU A 111 12.38 -3.33 -6.15
CA GLU A 111 13.52 -3.64 -7.03
C GLU A 111 13.35 -5.03 -7.68
N VAL A 112 13.01 -6.05 -6.90
CA VAL A 112 12.77 -7.41 -7.40
C VAL A 112 11.58 -7.44 -8.35
N VAL A 113 10.47 -6.78 -7.98
CA VAL A 113 9.28 -6.68 -8.85
C VAL A 113 9.62 -6.02 -10.18
N SER A 114 10.43 -4.96 -10.17
CA SER A 114 10.83 -4.24 -11.39
C SER A 114 11.73 -5.06 -12.31
N GLN A 115 12.48 -6.02 -11.77
CA GLN A 115 13.33 -6.93 -12.55
C GLN A 115 12.54 -8.11 -13.15
N ASP A 116 11.47 -8.53 -12.48
CA ASP A 116 10.67 -9.71 -12.86
C ASP A 116 9.44 -9.34 -13.72
N LEU A 117 9.06 -8.06 -13.77
CA LEU A 117 8.13 -7.55 -14.76
C LEU A 117 8.82 -7.57 -16.13
N PRO A 118 8.37 -8.40 -17.10
CA PRO A 118 8.79 -8.18 -18.48
C PRO A 118 8.39 -6.76 -18.85
N GLU A 119 9.32 -5.99 -19.44
CA GLU A 119 9.01 -4.71 -20.06
C GLU A 119 7.74 -4.92 -20.88
N GLN A 120 6.61 -4.36 -20.42
CA GLN A 120 5.38 -4.38 -21.20
C GLN A 120 5.59 -3.35 -22.31
N THR A 121 6.35 -3.77 -23.33
CA THR A 121 6.38 -3.13 -24.63
C THR A 121 5.00 -3.37 -25.25
N SER A 122 4.13 -2.36 -25.20
CA SER A 122 3.29 -1.99 -26.34
C SER A 122 2.65 -0.63 -26.17
#